data_AF-A0A965CWK3-F1
#
_entry.id   AF-A0A965CWK3-F1
#
_cell.length_a   1.000
_cell.length_b   1.000
_cell.length_c   1.000
_cell.angle_alpha   90.00
_cell.angle_beta   90.00
_cell.angle_gamma   90.00
#
_symmetry.space_group_name_H-M   'P 1'
#
loop_
_entity.id
_entity.type
_entity.pdbx_description
1 polymer ?
#
loop_
_entity_poly.entity_id
_entity_poly.type
_entity_poly.pdbx_seq_one_letter_code
_entity_poly.pdbx_strand_id
1 'polypeptide(L)'
;MSTRTNNALFEAPDDLDAINKLYRERKWSDGLPIVPPTEARVERMLAGTTRRRDEVIAALAPGFANATVENIAVNAVMAGC
;
A
#
# COMPACT_ATOMS: atom_id res chain seq x y z
N MET A 1 -10.25 -23.39 6.21
CA MET A 1 -9.10 -22.48 5.98
C MET A 1 -9.52 -21.53 4.89
N SER A 2 -10.03 -20.35 5.27
CA SER A 2 -10.69 -19.44 4.32
C SER A 2 -9.64 -18.69 3.52
N THR A 3 -9.52 -19.03 2.24
CA THR A 3 -8.68 -18.32 1.26
C THR A 3 -9.27 -16.91 1.10
N ARG A 4 -8.62 -15.88 1.66
CA ARG A 4 -8.99 -14.49 1.36
C ARG A 4 -8.72 -14.25 -0.12
N THR A 5 -9.76 -14.04 -0.90
CA THR A 5 -9.66 -13.38 -2.20
C THR A 5 -9.07 -11.99 -1.95
N ASN A 6 -7.90 -11.68 -2.53
CA ASN A 6 -7.20 -10.41 -2.36
C ASN A 6 -8.04 -9.27 -2.98
N ASN A 7 -8.86 -8.62 -2.15
CA ASN A 7 -9.66 -7.43 -2.50
C ASN A 7 -8.85 -6.11 -2.43
N ALA A 8 -7.52 -6.19 -2.53
CA ALA A 8 -6.61 -5.06 -2.31
C ALA A 8 -6.12 -4.41 -3.62
N LEU A 9 -6.28 -5.08 -4.76
CA LEU A 9 -5.88 -4.57 -6.07
C LEU A 9 -7.09 -3.98 -6.78
N PHE A 10 -6.88 -2.87 -7.48
CA PHE A 10 -7.87 -2.25 -8.33
C PHE A 10 -7.21 -1.68 -9.58
N GLU A 11 -7.96 -1.65 -10.68
CA GLU A 11 -7.51 -1.02 -11.92
C GLU A 11 -7.75 0.49 -11.84
N ALA A 12 -6.80 1.25 -12.39
CA ALA A 12 -6.89 2.70 -12.46
C ALA A 12 -6.24 3.21 -13.74
N PRO A 13 -6.55 4.45 -14.16
CA PRO A 13 -5.90 5.06 -15.31
C PRO A 13 -4.38 5.09 -15.13
N ASP A 14 -3.64 4.81 -16.21
CA ASP A 14 -2.18 4.96 -16.26
C ASP A 14 -1.81 6.44 -16.49
N ASP A 15 -2.23 7.28 -15.54
CA ASP A 15 -2.01 8.72 -15.53
C ASP A 15 -1.83 9.20 -14.09
N LEU A 16 -0.74 9.94 -13.85
CA LEU A 16 -0.33 10.32 -12.50
C LEU A 16 -1.30 11.32 -11.85
N ASP A 17 -1.91 12.20 -12.62
CA ASP A 17 -2.87 13.17 -12.10
C ASP A 17 -4.21 12.51 -11.79
N ALA A 18 -4.68 11.63 -12.67
CA ALA A 18 -5.91 10.87 -12.49
C ALA A 18 -5.86 9.95 -11.26
N ILE A 19 -4.75 9.24 -11.06
CA ILE A 19 -4.59 8.37 -9.89
C ILE A 19 -4.50 9.18 -8.60
N ASN A 20 -3.77 10.29 -8.58
CA ASN A 20 -3.68 11.16 -7.40
C ASN A 20 -5.02 11.80 -7.07
N LYS A 21 -5.79 12.22 -8.08
CA LYS A 21 -7.16 12.69 -7.91
C LYS A 21 -8.05 11.60 -7.28
N LEU A 22 -7.98 10.36 -7.77
CA LEU A 22 -8.74 9.23 -7.23
C LEU A 22 -8.41 8.96 -5.76
N TYR A 23 -7.12 8.90 -5.41
CA TYR A 23 -6.68 8.68 -4.02
C TYR A 23 -7.15 9.79 -3.09
N ARG A 24 -7.09 11.04 -3.54
CA ARG A 24 -7.58 12.20 -2.78
C ARG A 24 -9.09 12.13 -2.55
N GLU A 25 -9.87 11.83 -3.58
CA GLU A 25 -11.34 11.74 -3.51
C GLU A 25 -11.80 10.60 -2.59
N ARG A 26 -11.08 9.48 -2.58
CA ARG A 26 -11.36 8.34 -1.69
C ARG A 26 -10.76 8.45 -0.30
N LYS A 27 -9.97 9.50 -0.03
CA LYS A 27 -9.23 9.70 1.24
C LYS A 27 -8.31 8.51 1.56
N TRP A 28 -7.60 8.02 0.54
CA TRP A 28 -6.67 6.90 0.66
C TRP A 28 -5.22 7.33 0.83
N SER A 29 -4.93 8.63 0.74
CA SER A 29 -3.67 9.22 1.19
C SER A 29 -3.90 10.16 2.37
N ASP A 30 -2.82 10.68 2.93
CA ASP A 30 -2.81 11.73 3.95
C ASP A 30 -3.16 13.13 3.41
N GLY A 31 -3.52 13.23 2.13
CA GLY A 31 -3.84 14.47 1.43
C GLY A 31 -2.71 14.96 0.52
N LEU A 32 -1.51 14.40 0.62
CA LEU A 32 -0.42 14.67 -0.30
C LEU A 32 -0.51 13.77 -1.55
N PRO A 33 0.15 14.18 -2.66
CA PRO A 33 0.35 13.30 -3.80
C PRO A 33 1.16 12.06 -3.41
N ILE A 34 0.85 10.94 -4.03
CA ILE A 34 1.50 9.66 -3.84
C ILE A 34 2.22 9.21 -5.11
N VAL A 35 3.22 8.33 -4.93
CA VAL A 35 3.67 7.44 -6.01
C VAL A 35 2.74 6.21 -6.02
N PRO A 36 2.08 5.87 -7.16
CA PRO A 36 1.13 4.76 -7.20
C PRO A 36 1.78 3.43 -6.79
N PRO A 37 1.26 2.74 -5.76
CA PRO A 37 1.85 1.51 -5.23
C PRO A 37 1.47 0.30 -6.10
N THR A 38 1.90 0.32 -7.36
CA THR A 38 1.78 -0.81 -8.28
C THR A 38 2.50 -2.03 -7.72
N GLU A 39 2.01 -3.23 -8.00
CA GLU A 39 2.65 -4.49 -7.58
C GLU A 39 4.15 -4.48 -7.83
N ALA A 40 4.61 -4.16 -9.04
CA ALA A 40 6.02 -4.13 -9.38
C ALA A 40 6.89 -3.20 -8.50
N ARG A 41 6.33 -2.07 -8.03
CA ARG A 41 7.05 -1.15 -7.12
C ARG A 41 7.08 -1.71 -5.69
N VAL A 42 5.98 -2.31 -5.24
CA VAL A 42 5.89 -2.95 -3.92
C VAL A 42 6.82 -4.17 -3.85
N GLU A 43 6.87 -4.99 -4.90
CA GLU A 43 7.82 -6.10 -5.04
C GLU A 43 9.27 -5.64 -4.90
N ARG A 44 9.63 -4.55 -5.59
CA ARG A 44 10.97 -3.94 -5.47
C ARG A 44 11.27 -3.44 -4.06
N MET A 45 10.31 -2.81 -3.39
CA MET A 45 10.47 -2.35 -2.02
C MET A 45 10.69 -3.53 -1.07
N LEU A 46 9.90 -4.60 -1.22
CA LEU A 46 9.98 -5.80 -0.40
C LEU A 46 11.30 -6.57 -0.58
N ALA A 47 11.96 -6.45 -1.74
CA ALA A 47 13.30 -7.02 -1.94
C ALA A 47 14.38 -6.41 -1.02
N GLY A 48 14.11 -5.26 -0.38
CA GLY A 48 14.99 -4.64 0.61
C GLY A 48 14.98 -5.30 2.00
N THR A 49 14.17 -6.34 2.22
CA THR A 49 14.08 -7.05 3.50
C THR A 49 13.99 -8.57 3.32
N THR A 50 14.38 -9.30 4.37
CA THR A 50 14.24 -10.76 4.45
C THR A 50 13.02 -11.21 5.27
N ARG A 51 12.25 -10.24 5.79
CA ARG A 51 11.06 -10.50 6.61
C ARG A 51 9.91 -11.04 5.78
N ARG A 52 9.00 -11.78 6.41
CA ARG A 52 7.82 -12.30 5.71
C ARG A 52 6.80 -11.18 5.48
N ARG A 53 6.14 -11.20 4.33
CA ARG A 53 5.13 -10.19 3.94
C ARG A 53 4.00 -10.03 4.94
N ASP A 54 3.54 -11.15 5.48
CA ASP A 54 2.42 -11.24 6.42
C ASP A 54 2.83 -11.03 7.88
N GLU A 55 4.13 -10.83 8.14
CA GLU A 55 4.62 -10.58 9.48
C GLU A 55 4.05 -9.25 10.00
N VAL A 56 3.35 -9.32 11.13
CA VAL A 56 2.77 -8.15 11.79
C VAL A 56 3.85 -7.46 12.62
N ILE A 57 4.09 -6.19 12.34
CA ILE A 57 5.09 -5.38 13.04
C ILE A 57 4.49 -4.72 14.27
N ALA A 58 3.28 -4.19 14.12
CA ALA A 58 2.53 -3.54 15.19
C ALA A 58 1.03 -3.51 14.84
N ALA A 59 0.19 -3.27 15.85
CA ALA A 59 -1.18 -2.80 15.65
C ALA A 59 -1.18 -1.27 15.82
N LEU A 60 -1.53 -0.53 14.77
CA LEU A 60 -1.41 0.94 14.76
C LEU A 60 -2.75 1.62 15.02
N ALA A 61 -2.77 2.54 15.98
CA ALA A 61 -3.88 3.47 16.18
C ALA A 61 -4.13 4.30 14.89
N PRO A 62 -5.36 4.82 14.67
CA PRO A 62 -6.53 4.75 15.56
C PRO A 62 -7.34 3.45 15.41
N GLY A 63 -7.24 2.75 14.28
CA GLY A 63 -8.01 1.54 14.00
C GLY A 63 -7.44 0.26 14.61
N PHE A 64 -6.22 0.31 15.18
CA PHE A 64 -5.47 -0.84 15.68
C PHE A 64 -5.40 -2.00 14.68
N ALA A 65 -5.36 -1.66 13.38
CA ALA A 65 -5.17 -2.63 12.33
C ALA A 65 -3.72 -3.12 12.32
N ASN A 66 -3.53 -4.38 11.92
CA ASN A 66 -2.21 -4.98 11.78
C ASN A 66 -1.42 -4.27 10.66
N ALA A 67 -0.32 -3.63 11.04
CA ALA A 67 0.70 -3.17 10.12
C ALA A 67 1.63 -4.33 9.79
N THR A 68 1.35 -5.02 8.68
CA THR A 68 2.22 -6.05 8.13
C THR A 68 3.40 -5.43 7.38
N VAL A 69 4.44 -6.22 7.11
CA VAL A 69 5.57 -5.82 6.25
C VAL A 69 5.07 -5.35 4.87
N GLU A 70 4.09 -6.05 4.29
CA GLU A 70 3.49 -5.65 3.01
C GLU A 70 2.77 -4.30 3.08
N ASN A 71 1.93 -4.08 4.12
CA ASN A 71 1.26 -2.79 4.31
C ASN A 71 2.27 -1.65 4.47
N ILE A 72 3.36 -1.89 5.19
CA ILE A 72 4.43 -0.90 5.37
C ILE A 72 5.13 -0.62 4.05
N ALA A 73 5.44 -1.64 3.25
CA ALA A 73 6.05 -1.47 1.93
C ALA A 73 5.16 -0.68 0.97
N VAL A 74 3.85 -0.95 0.96
CA VAL A 74 2.86 -0.18 0.18
C VAL A 74 2.89 1.30 0.58
N ASN A 75 2.86 1.60 1.88
CA ASN A 75 2.94 2.98 2.38
C ASN A 75 4.28 3.66 2.05
N ALA A 76 5.39 2.92 2.14
CA ALA A 76 6.72 3.44 1.78
C ALA A 76 6.80 3.80 0.29
N VAL A 77 6.25 2.94 -0.59
CA VAL A 77 6.15 3.26 -2.02
C VAL A 77 5.29 4.50 -2.22
N MET A 78 4.11 4.60 -1.58
CA MET A 78 3.25 5.79 -1.69
C MET A 78 4.00 7.08 -1.29
N ALA A 79 4.84 7.01 -0.26
CA ALA A 79 5.67 8.13 0.19
C ALA A 79 6.88 8.45 -0.71
N GLY A 80 7.16 7.61 -1.73
CA GLY A 80 8.24 7.82 -2.69
C GLY A 80 9.60 7.25 -2.28
N CYS A 81 9.63 6.27 -1.37
CA CYS A 81 10.85 5.53 -1.01
C CYS A 81 11.27 4.50 -2.06
#